data_AF-A0AAN6IEI4-F1
#
_entry.id   AF-A0AAN6IEI4-F1
#
_cell.length_a   1.000
_cell.length_b   1.000
_cell.length_c   1.000
_cell.angle_alpha   90.00
_cell.angle_beta   90.00
_cell.angle_gamma   90.00
#
_symmetry.space_group_name_H-M   'P 1'
#
loop_
_entity.id
_entity.type
_entity.pdbx_description
1 polymer ?
#
loop_
_entity_poly.entity_id
_entity_poly.type
_entity_poly.pdbx_seq_one_letter_code
_entity_poly.pdbx_strand_id
1 'polypeptide(L)'
;MVRYTVLIAEDAERPSYSLLQFTSTMLSDLWLRLSIFVTDRSRAAFLRGAGIVVFVLLVLLTIIAIPHSASNVKTASPSEYAVIPSNFADPCLLSVDGMFYAFATRPNPSLHVQVASAKDISDWTLHEGYDAMPTLPKWALQEGDAAVWAPEVVQRPDGNFVLYFSAASQANSRFHCVGTATSPNVTGPYTPVEEPLTCPFDQGGAIDPTFIHDRRQNTSFVVYKNDGNAIGSGGACANGNWPNTPTSFQFNIVDNEDYTTRIGNDSWNPLGNASWVLFSDESDGPNIESPQIFYRGDAMGRFAAAGDDSAYHLIYNAGCFADESYRIEHIVCRATQLNAVSTQWASYDATYVPFFRDCRFAAMKPENYKSWGQSFLVLNDGVGNHFDLLLRTGIFRQPDGAGVQLYAPGGPAISQDGSYMAFHADISRDWFEGRSPDRIRALFVAELEYGRKGTGLRIKRLIKPTSKI
;
A
#
# COMPACT_ATOMS: atom_id res chain seq x y z
N MET A 1 -20.36 68.59 -16.94
CA MET A 1 -21.47 67.67 -17.27
C MET A 1 -21.31 66.48 -16.34
N VAL A 2 -22.13 66.14 -15.35
CA VAL A 2 -23.41 66.62 -14.82
C VAL A 2 -23.51 65.97 -13.41
N ARG A 3 -23.96 66.72 -12.40
CA ARG A 3 -24.49 66.20 -11.13
C ARG A 3 -25.95 65.79 -11.34
N TYR A 4 -26.43 64.70 -10.74
CA TYR A 4 -27.84 64.55 -10.35
C TYR A 4 -27.99 63.70 -9.07
N THR A 5 -28.09 64.40 -7.95
CA THR A 5 -29.26 64.53 -7.04
C THR A 5 -30.52 63.70 -7.40
N VAL A 6 -30.90 62.77 -6.50
CA VAL A 6 -32.16 62.77 -5.71
C VAL A 6 -33.39 61.90 -6.09
N LEU A 7 -33.95 61.32 -5.00
CA LEU A 7 -35.35 61.10 -4.58
C LEU A 7 -35.88 59.66 -4.40
N ILE A 8 -36.65 59.58 -3.31
CA ILE A 8 -37.30 58.49 -2.57
C ILE A 8 -38.69 58.20 -3.18
N ALA A 9 -39.15 56.93 -3.16
CA ALA A 9 -40.43 56.47 -2.57
C ALA A 9 -40.84 55.04 -3.02
N GLU A 10 -41.23 54.22 -2.03
CA GLU A 10 -42.39 53.27 -1.92
C GLU A 10 -42.87 52.49 -3.18
N ASP A 11 -43.30 51.23 -3.17
CA ASP A 11 -43.54 50.17 -2.18
C ASP A 11 -43.88 48.86 -2.98
N ALA A 12 -44.06 47.75 -2.26
CA ALA A 12 -44.78 46.51 -2.62
C ALA A 12 -43.99 45.23 -3.03
N GLU A 13 -43.92 44.33 -2.04
CA GLU A 13 -44.13 42.87 -2.08
C GLU A 13 -42.93 41.87 -2.08
N ARG A 14 -42.84 41.16 -0.94
CA ARG A 14 -42.06 39.96 -0.53
C ARG A 14 -42.65 38.66 -1.15
N PRO A 15 -42.01 37.44 -1.12
CA PRO A 15 -41.30 36.79 0.02
C PRO A 15 -40.05 35.94 -0.38
N SER A 16 -39.24 35.28 0.46
CA SER A 16 -39.18 34.96 1.90
C SER A 16 -37.74 34.54 2.24
N TYR A 17 -37.14 35.16 3.26
CA TYR A 17 -35.98 34.65 4.00
C TYR A 17 -36.49 34.11 5.35
N SER A 18 -36.25 32.84 5.68
CA SER A 18 -36.52 32.32 7.02
C SER A 18 -35.49 31.26 7.39
N LEU A 19 -34.45 31.65 8.13
CA LEU A 19 -33.69 30.76 9.05
C LEU A 19 -32.63 31.51 9.87
N LEU A 20 -32.27 32.75 9.52
CA LEU A 20 -31.23 33.52 10.23
C LEU A 20 -31.74 34.57 11.24
N GLN A 21 -33.06 34.73 11.42
CA GLN A 21 -33.63 35.71 12.35
C GLN A 21 -34.15 35.11 13.68
N PHE A 22 -34.11 33.78 13.83
CA PHE A 22 -34.63 33.12 15.05
C PHE A 22 -33.62 33.00 16.19
N THR A 23 -32.34 33.32 15.98
CA THR A 23 -31.29 33.15 17.00
C THR A 23 -30.91 34.43 17.73
N SER A 24 -31.20 35.62 17.19
CA SER A 24 -30.79 36.89 17.81
C SER A 24 -31.76 37.40 18.89
N THR A 25 -33.06 37.17 18.75
CA THR A 25 -34.09 37.64 19.70
C THR A 25 -34.20 36.77 20.95
N MET A 26 -33.89 35.46 20.87
CA MET A 26 -33.87 34.58 22.05
C MET A 26 -32.66 34.84 22.97
N LEU A 27 -31.51 35.24 22.41
CA LEU A 27 -30.31 35.50 23.20
C LEU A 27 -30.39 36.84 23.97
N SER A 28 -31.12 37.83 23.45
CA SER A 28 -31.31 39.12 24.13
C SER A 28 -32.33 39.06 25.28
N ASP A 29 -33.42 38.31 25.12
CA ASP A 29 -34.45 38.15 26.17
C ASP A 29 -33.96 37.27 27.34
N LEU A 30 -33.08 36.30 27.05
CA LEU A 30 -32.46 35.47 28.08
C LEU A 30 -31.48 36.28 28.94
N TRP A 31 -30.72 37.20 28.34
CA TRP A 31 -29.80 38.09 29.05
C TRP A 31 -30.53 39.13 29.92
N LEU A 32 -31.64 39.70 29.45
CA LEU A 32 -32.42 40.69 30.21
C LEU A 32 -33.15 40.06 31.43
N ARG A 33 -33.59 38.80 31.31
CA ARG A 33 -34.22 38.06 32.43
C ARG A 33 -33.23 37.52 33.45
N LEU A 34 -31.98 37.26 33.05
CA LEU A 34 -30.90 36.85 33.96
C LEU A 34 -30.39 38.03 34.82
N SER A 35 -30.45 39.27 34.33
CA SER A 35 -30.02 40.45 35.10
C SER A 35 -30.92 40.83 36.28
N ILE A 36 -32.19 40.40 36.30
CA ILE A 36 -33.15 40.74 37.37
C ILE A 36 -32.92 39.88 38.64
N PHE A 37 -32.17 38.78 38.55
CA PHE A 37 -31.84 37.89 39.68
C PHE A 37 -30.58 38.30 40.48
N VAL A 38 -30.05 39.50 40.24
CA VAL A 38 -28.74 39.93 40.79
C VAL A 38 -28.86 40.78 42.06
N THR A 39 -30.04 41.22 42.49
CA THR A 39 -30.17 42.11 43.65
C THR A 39 -31.14 41.59 44.71
N ASP A 40 -30.80 40.48 45.40
CA ASP A 40 -31.14 40.34 46.82
C ASP A 40 -30.25 39.29 47.52
N ARG A 41 -29.56 39.70 48.59
CA ARG A 41 -28.50 38.93 49.26
C ARG A 41 -29.06 38.25 50.51
N SER A 42 -29.45 36.98 50.38
CA SER A 42 -29.32 35.95 51.45
C SER A 42 -30.02 34.62 51.14
N ARG A 43 -30.95 34.57 50.17
CA ARG A 43 -31.61 33.31 49.73
C ARG A 43 -31.15 32.78 48.36
N ALA A 44 -30.31 33.53 47.66
CA ALA A 44 -29.92 33.26 46.27
C ALA A 44 -28.81 32.20 46.10
N ALA A 45 -28.02 31.87 47.12
CA ALA A 45 -26.90 30.93 46.96
C ALA A 45 -27.36 29.47 46.75
N PHE A 46 -28.40 29.04 47.46
CA PHE A 46 -28.92 27.67 47.37
C PHE A 46 -29.67 27.42 46.04
N LEU A 47 -30.45 28.41 45.59
CA LEU A 47 -31.16 28.35 44.31
C LEU A 47 -30.19 28.45 43.10
N ARG A 48 -29.07 29.16 43.23
CA ARG A 48 -28.00 29.20 42.20
C ARG A 48 -27.26 27.87 42.08
N GLY A 49 -26.94 27.22 43.20
CA GLY A 49 -26.33 25.88 43.19
C GLY A 49 -27.24 24.82 42.58
N ALA A 50 -28.52 24.80 42.97
CA ALA A 50 -29.50 23.85 42.44
C ALA A 50 -29.77 24.07 40.94
N GLY A 51 -29.87 25.33 40.49
CA GLY A 51 -30.07 25.64 39.07
C GLY A 51 -28.90 25.22 38.18
N ILE A 52 -27.67 25.39 38.65
CA ILE A 52 -26.47 24.94 37.93
C ILE A 52 -26.42 23.40 37.87
N VAL A 53 -26.73 22.71 38.98
CA VAL A 53 -26.75 21.23 39.00
C VAL A 53 -27.82 20.68 38.07
N VAL A 54 -29.02 21.27 38.03
CA VAL A 54 -30.09 20.86 37.11
C VAL A 54 -29.71 21.14 35.65
N PHE A 55 -29.08 22.28 35.37
CA PHE A 55 -28.60 22.59 34.02
C PHE A 55 -27.50 21.62 33.56
N VAL A 56 -26.53 21.31 34.43
CA VAL A 56 -25.47 20.33 34.15
C VAL A 56 -26.05 18.93 33.96
N LEU A 57 -27.03 18.53 34.77
CA LEU A 57 -27.73 17.25 34.62
C LEU A 57 -28.55 17.20 33.31
N LEU A 58 -29.20 18.29 32.90
CA LEU A 58 -29.91 18.37 31.61
C LEU A 58 -28.95 18.34 30.42
N VAL A 59 -27.78 18.97 30.53
CA VAL A 59 -26.72 18.88 29.52
C VAL A 59 -26.13 17.47 29.47
N LEU A 60 -25.88 16.83 30.60
CA LEU A 60 -25.45 15.42 30.65
C LEU A 60 -26.52 14.47 30.11
N LEU A 61 -27.79 14.68 30.44
CA LEU A 61 -28.92 13.90 29.92
C LEU A 61 -29.10 14.10 28.42
N THR A 62 -28.87 15.30 27.88
CA THR A 62 -28.89 15.54 26.42
C THR A 62 -27.68 14.93 25.72
N ILE A 63 -26.49 14.91 26.35
CA ILE A 63 -25.31 14.19 25.83
C ILE A 63 -25.54 12.66 25.84
N ILE A 64 -26.21 12.11 26.87
CA ILE A 64 -26.55 10.68 26.98
C ILE A 64 -27.72 10.31 26.05
N ALA A 65 -28.64 11.24 25.79
CA ALA A 65 -29.83 11.03 24.96
C ALA A 65 -29.66 11.44 23.50
N ILE A 66 -28.48 11.87 23.05
CA ILE A 66 -28.12 11.74 21.64
C ILE A 66 -27.92 10.24 21.43
N PRO A 67 -28.86 9.51 20.79
CA PRO A 67 -28.50 8.20 20.30
C PRO A 67 -27.26 8.44 19.45
N HIS A 68 -26.13 7.87 19.85
CA HIS A 68 -25.08 7.59 18.90
C HIS A 68 -25.77 6.72 17.86
N SER A 69 -26.30 7.34 16.81
CA SER A 69 -26.59 6.67 15.57
C SER A 69 -25.23 6.20 15.11
N ALA A 70 -24.80 5.04 15.61
CA ALA A 70 -23.99 4.14 14.85
C ALA A 70 -24.80 3.96 13.58
N SER A 71 -24.52 4.77 12.55
CA SER A 71 -25.07 4.55 11.23
C SER A 71 -24.75 3.10 10.95
N ASN A 72 -25.77 2.25 10.79
CA ASN A 72 -25.60 0.89 10.30
C ASN A 72 -25.09 1.02 8.88
N VAL A 73 -23.79 1.28 8.73
CA VAL A 73 -23.11 1.31 7.46
C VAL A 73 -23.22 -0.10 6.93
N LYS A 74 -23.98 -0.28 5.85
CA LYS A 74 -24.04 -1.55 5.14
C LYS A 74 -22.60 -1.88 4.73
N THR A 75 -22.06 -2.92 5.35
CA THR A 75 -20.72 -3.41 5.07
C THR A 75 -20.85 -4.51 4.03
N ALA A 76 -20.24 -4.30 2.87
CA ALA A 76 -20.16 -5.30 1.82
C ALA A 76 -19.18 -6.40 2.23
N SER A 77 -19.51 -7.63 1.84
CA SER A 77 -18.58 -8.75 1.91
C SER A 77 -17.39 -8.52 0.96
N PRO A 78 -16.23 -9.14 1.22
CA PRO A 78 -15.06 -8.95 0.35
C PRO A 78 -15.34 -9.37 -1.10
N SER A 79 -16.11 -10.45 -1.32
CA SER A 79 -16.43 -10.96 -2.66
C SER A 79 -17.20 -9.97 -3.54
N GLU A 80 -17.96 -9.03 -2.95
CA GLU A 80 -18.67 -7.97 -3.70
C GLU A 80 -17.71 -6.93 -4.31
N TYR A 81 -16.46 -6.89 -3.85
CA TYR A 81 -15.42 -5.96 -4.31
C TYR A 81 -14.20 -6.66 -4.94
N ALA A 82 -14.14 -7.99 -4.88
CA ALA A 82 -13.15 -8.76 -5.62
C ALA A 82 -13.41 -8.63 -7.12
N VAL A 83 -12.44 -8.14 -7.89
CA VAL A 83 -12.53 -8.08 -9.36
C VAL A 83 -12.28 -9.45 -9.99
N ILE A 84 -11.58 -10.35 -9.29
CA ILE A 84 -11.53 -11.79 -9.58
C ILE A 84 -11.76 -12.52 -8.25
N PRO A 85 -12.93 -13.17 -8.03
CA PRO A 85 -13.31 -13.76 -6.74
C PRO A 85 -12.73 -15.17 -6.51
N SER A 86 -11.77 -15.62 -7.32
CA SER A 86 -11.06 -16.91 -7.20
C SER A 86 -9.60 -16.68 -6.78
N ASN A 87 -8.84 -17.76 -6.54
CA ASN A 87 -7.44 -17.67 -6.12
C ASN A 87 -6.58 -16.93 -7.16
N PHE A 88 -6.11 -15.74 -6.78
CA PHE A 88 -5.30 -14.83 -7.57
C PHE A 88 -4.33 -14.09 -6.62
N ALA A 89 -3.45 -14.86 -6.00
CA ALA A 89 -2.54 -14.35 -5.00
C ALA A 89 -1.31 -13.69 -5.60
N ASP A 90 -0.74 -12.75 -4.85
CA ASP A 90 0.52 -12.07 -5.18
C ASP A 90 0.49 -11.47 -6.60
N PRO A 91 -0.51 -10.61 -6.90
CA PRO A 91 -0.68 -10.08 -8.24
C PRO A 91 0.49 -9.20 -8.65
N CYS A 92 0.86 -9.23 -9.92
CA CYS A 92 1.51 -8.15 -10.67
C CYS A 92 0.45 -7.39 -11.47
N LEU A 93 0.65 -6.10 -11.73
CA LEU A 93 -0.26 -5.25 -12.51
C LEU A 93 0.52 -4.46 -13.57
N LEU A 94 0.15 -4.65 -14.83
CA LEU A 94 0.80 -4.01 -15.97
C LEU A 94 -0.25 -3.39 -16.90
N SER A 95 -0.02 -2.18 -17.41
CA SER A 95 -0.77 -1.60 -18.52
C SER A 95 0.06 -1.57 -19.80
N VAL A 96 -0.48 -2.13 -20.88
CA VAL A 96 0.16 -2.20 -22.21
C VAL A 96 -0.92 -1.95 -23.26
N ASP A 97 -0.64 -1.04 -24.21
CA ASP A 97 -1.51 -0.77 -25.37
C ASP A 97 -3.00 -0.55 -25.04
N GLY A 98 -3.28 0.12 -23.92
CA GLY A 98 -4.64 0.44 -23.47
C GLY A 98 -5.39 -0.72 -22.82
N MET A 99 -4.70 -1.81 -22.51
CA MET A 99 -5.19 -2.95 -21.72
C MET A 99 -4.47 -3.00 -20.38
N PHE A 100 -5.13 -3.57 -19.38
CA PHE A 100 -4.52 -4.02 -18.12
C PHE A 100 -4.32 -5.52 -18.18
N TYR A 101 -3.20 -5.97 -17.61
CA TYR A 101 -2.85 -7.36 -17.40
C TYR A 101 -2.48 -7.56 -15.95
N ALA A 102 -2.83 -8.71 -15.40
CA ALA A 102 -2.40 -9.12 -14.09
C ALA A 102 -1.89 -10.56 -14.16
N PHE A 103 -0.78 -10.81 -13.46
CA PHE A 103 -0.19 -12.14 -13.29
C PHE A 103 -0.24 -12.48 -11.82
N ALA A 104 -0.33 -13.76 -11.46
CA ALA A 104 -0.39 -14.16 -10.06
C ALA A 104 0.30 -15.49 -9.80
N THR A 105 0.63 -15.70 -8.52
CA THR A 105 0.98 -17.01 -7.99
C THR A 105 -0.05 -18.02 -8.48
N ARG A 106 0.46 -19.16 -8.95
CA ARG A 106 -0.31 -20.29 -9.44
C ARG A 106 -1.58 -20.62 -8.63
N PRO A 107 -2.67 -21.02 -9.32
CA PRO A 107 -3.91 -21.41 -8.67
C PRO A 107 -3.84 -22.83 -8.07
N ASN A 108 -2.99 -23.70 -8.62
CA ASN A 108 -2.81 -25.10 -8.21
C ASN A 108 -1.52 -25.70 -8.81
N PRO A 109 -1.11 -26.95 -8.47
CA PRO A 109 0.10 -27.59 -8.98
C PRO A 109 0.27 -27.80 -10.49
N SER A 110 -0.80 -27.73 -11.29
CA SER A 110 -0.72 -28.01 -12.73
C SER A 110 -0.36 -26.79 -13.59
N LEU A 111 -0.27 -25.60 -13.00
CA LEU A 111 -0.07 -24.33 -13.71
C LEU A 111 0.95 -23.48 -12.95
N HIS A 112 1.93 -22.88 -13.63
CA HIS A 112 3.00 -22.13 -12.98
C HIS A 112 2.67 -20.65 -12.78
N VAL A 113 2.17 -19.97 -13.80
CA VAL A 113 1.79 -18.55 -13.71
C VAL A 113 0.46 -18.29 -14.39
N GLN A 114 -0.55 -17.87 -13.62
CA GLN A 114 -1.86 -17.49 -14.16
C GLN A 114 -1.87 -16.03 -14.62
N VAL A 115 -2.73 -15.71 -15.58
CA VAL A 115 -2.88 -14.36 -16.14
C VAL A 115 -4.35 -13.98 -16.30
N ALA A 116 -4.65 -12.70 -16.09
CA ALA A 116 -5.92 -12.09 -16.39
C ALA A 116 -5.72 -10.78 -17.17
N SER A 117 -6.75 -10.36 -17.90
CA SER A 117 -6.71 -9.10 -18.66
C SER A 117 -8.01 -8.31 -18.52
N ALA A 118 -7.91 -7.00 -18.59
CA ALA A 118 -9.01 -6.06 -18.46
C ALA A 118 -8.84 -4.91 -19.46
N LYS A 119 -9.92 -4.48 -20.12
CA LYS A 119 -9.93 -3.21 -20.85
C LYS A 119 -10.29 -2.03 -19.94
N ASP A 120 -11.19 -2.29 -19.00
CA ASP A 120 -11.54 -1.40 -17.90
C ASP A 120 -11.06 -2.05 -16.60
N ILE A 121 -10.44 -1.27 -15.72
CA ILE A 121 -9.89 -1.73 -14.44
C ILE A 121 -10.94 -2.41 -13.53
N SER A 122 -12.24 -2.23 -13.81
CA SER A 122 -13.34 -2.90 -13.10
C SER A 122 -13.91 -4.16 -13.78
N ASP A 123 -13.47 -4.56 -14.98
CA ASP A 123 -13.98 -5.74 -15.70
C ASP A 123 -12.82 -6.63 -16.20
N TRP A 124 -12.49 -7.61 -15.37
CA TRP A 124 -11.38 -8.55 -15.60
C TRP A 124 -11.87 -9.88 -16.16
N THR A 125 -11.08 -10.44 -17.08
CA THR A 125 -11.26 -11.80 -17.58
C THR A 125 -10.04 -12.63 -17.20
N LEU A 126 -10.24 -13.67 -16.39
CA LEU A 126 -9.22 -14.67 -16.08
C LEU A 126 -9.00 -15.59 -17.29
N HIS A 127 -7.74 -15.83 -17.67
CA HIS A 127 -7.41 -16.75 -18.76
C HIS A 127 -7.35 -18.17 -18.19
N GLU A 128 -8.51 -18.77 -17.94
CA GLU A 128 -8.60 -20.07 -17.27
C GLU A 128 -7.81 -21.17 -18.00
N GLY A 129 -6.97 -21.89 -17.25
CA GLY A 129 -6.16 -22.99 -17.76
C GLY A 129 -4.96 -22.59 -18.63
N TYR A 130 -4.78 -21.30 -18.89
CA TYR A 130 -3.62 -20.79 -19.62
C TYR A 130 -2.43 -20.54 -18.68
N ASP A 131 -1.31 -21.20 -18.95
CA ASP A 131 -0.06 -20.99 -18.22
C ASP A 131 0.84 -20.00 -18.99
N ALA A 132 1.14 -18.87 -18.37
CA ALA A 132 2.05 -17.89 -18.95
C ALA A 132 3.49 -18.42 -19.01
N MET A 133 3.89 -19.38 -18.16
CA MET A 133 5.24 -19.96 -18.14
C MET A 133 5.17 -21.49 -18.04
N PRO A 134 4.77 -22.19 -19.12
CA PRO A 134 4.50 -23.63 -19.08
C PRO A 134 5.76 -24.49 -18.87
N THR A 135 6.95 -23.96 -19.15
CA THR A 135 8.22 -24.64 -18.98
C THR A 135 9.02 -24.02 -17.83
N LEU A 136 9.52 -24.85 -16.92
CA LEU A 136 10.41 -24.43 -15.84
C LEU A 136 11.88 -24.44 -16.31
N PRO A 137 12.74 -23.54 -15.80
CA PRO A 137 14.18 -23.68 -15.99
C PRO A 137 14.72 -24.88 -15.21
N LYS A 138 15.86 -25.43 -15.66
CA LYS A 138 16.46 -26.64 -15.07
C LYS A 138 16.86 -26.50 -13.59
N TRP A 139 17.15 -25.28 -13.13
CA TRP A 139 17.48 -25.02 -11.72
C TRP A 139 16.27 -25.09 -10.80
N ALA A 140 15.05 -24.90 -11.33
CA ALA A 140 13.82 -25.07 -10.57
C ALA A 140 13.52 -26.57 -10.44
N LEU A 141 12.82 -26.94 -9.37
CA LEU A 141 12.45 -28.32 -9.11
C LEU A 141 11.65 -28.90 -10.28
N GLN A 142 12.19 -29.93 -10.94
CA GLN A 142 11.59 -30.53 -12.13
C GLN A 142 10.52 -31.58 -11.80
N GLU A 143 10.72 -32.31 -10.70
CA GLU A 143 9.83 -33.35 -10.24
C GLU A 143 9.13 -32.93 -8.94
N GLY A 144 7.81 -32.92 -8.95
CA GLY A 144 7.00 -32.47 -7.82
C GLY A 144 6.55 -31.02 -7.97
N ASP A 145 6.34 -30.37 -6.84
CA ASP A 145 5.78 -29.03 -6.80
C ASP A 145 6.88 -27.96 -6.75
N ALA A 146 7.18 -27.33 -7.90
CA ALA A 146 8.13 -26.21 -7.98
C ALA A 146 7.64 -24.95 -7.27
N ALA A 147 6.35 -24.89 -6.89
CA ALA A 147 5.75 -23.82 -6.12
C ALA A 147 6.12 -22.42 -6.66
N VAL A 148 5.79 -22.17 -7.93
CA VAL A 148 6.08 -20.90 -8.60
C VAL A 148 5.24 -19.77 -8.02
N TRP A 149 5.88 -18.72 -7.49
CA TRP A 149 5.23 -17.66 -6.71
C TRP A 149 5.59 -16.25 -7.19
N ALA A 150 4.67 -15.32 -6.89
CA ALA A 150 4.82 -13.87 -6.95
C ALA A 150 5.50 -13.39 -8.25
N PRO A 151 4.85 -13.60 -9.41
CA PRO A 151 5.41 -13.15 -10.68
C PRO A 151 5.40 -11.62 -10.76
N GLU A 152 6.43 -11.04 -11.36
CA GLU A 152 6.49 -9.63 -11.76
C GLU A 152 6.77 -9.56 -13.25
N VAL A 153 5.98 -8.81 -14.01
CA VAL A 153 6.15 -8.65 -15.46
C VAL A 153 6.48 -7.21 -15.81
N VAL A 154 7.51 -7.02 -16.64
CA VAL A 154 7.91 -5.69 -17.13
C VAL A 154 8.12 -5.71 -18.64
N GLN A 155 7.85 -4.58 -19.29
CA GLN A 155 8.20 -4.38 -20.69
C GLN A 155 9.61 -3.80 -20.81
N ARG A 156 10.43 -4.42 -21.64
CA ARG A 156 11.79 -4.01 -21.99
C ARG A 156 11.78 -2.86 -23.00
N PRO A 157 12.90 -2.12 -23.15
CA PRO A 157 13.01 -1.04 -24.14
C PRO A 157 12.78 -1.50 -25.59
N ASP A 158 13.09 -2.76 -25.91
CA ASP A 158 12.89 -3.35 -27.23
C ASP A 158 11.44 -3.83 -27.49
N GLY A 159 10.55 -3.66 -26.51
CA GLY A 159 9.14 -4.06 -26.56
C GLY A 159 8.85 -5.48 -26.11
N ASN A 160 9.88 -6.32 -25.87
CA ASN A 160 9.71 -7.65 -25.29
C ASN A 160 9.37 -7.55 -23.79
N PHE A 161 8.99 -8.67 -23.18
CA PHE A 161 8.62 -8.76 -21.78
C PHE A 161 9.56 -9.67 -21.00
N VAL A 162 9.84 -9.29 -19.76
CA VAL A 162 10.48 -10.16 -18.76
C VAL A 162 9.46 -10.48 -17.68
N LEU A 163 9.41 -11.75 -17.29
CA LEU A 163 8.71 -12.27 -16.13
C LEU A 163 9.76 -12.69 -15.11
N TYR A 164 9.78 -12.02 -13.95
CA TYR A 164 10.50 -12.47 -12.76
C TYR A 164 9.58 -13.36 -11.94
N PHE A 165 10.13 -14.39 -11.31
CA PHE A 165 9.34 -15.30 -10.48
C PHE A 165 10.22 -15.96 -9.42
N SER A 166 9.57 -16.52 -8.40
CA SER A 166 10.22 -17.36 -7.40
C SER A 166 9.86 -18.82 -7.65
N ALA A 167 10.81 -19.75 -7.52
CA ALA A 167 10.50 -21.19 -7.58
C ALA A 167 11.43 -22.00 -6.67
N ALA A 168 10.94 -23.12 -6.16
CA ALA A 168 11.71 -24.06 -5.35
C ALA A 168 12.90 -24.59 -6.16
N SER A 169 14.08 -24.61 -5.56
CA SER A 169 15.31 -25.02 -6.23
C SER A 169 15.44 -26.54 -6.34
N GLN A 170 15.91 -27.03 -7.47
CA GLN A 170 16.34 -28.42 -7.66
C GLN A 170 17.53 -28.78 -6.76
N ALA A 171 18.41 -27.81 -6.47
CA ALA A 171 19.58 -28.03 -5.62
C ALA A 171 19.21 -28.17 -4.14
N ASN A 172 18.15 -27.47 -3.70
CA ASN A 172 17.57 -27.59 -2.37
C ASN A 172 16.10 -27.14 -2.39
N SER A 173 15.19 -28.10 -2.47
CA SER A 173 13.74 -27.84 -2.61
C SER A 173 13.09 -27.21 -1.39
N ARG A 174 13.83 -27.07 -0.28
CA ARG A 174 13.39 -26.28 0.88
C ARG A 174 13.34 -24.78 0.58
N PHE A 175 14.15 -24.31 -0.37
CA PHE A 175 14.35 -22.89 -0.61
C PHE A 175 13.98 -22.50 -2.02
N HIS A 176 13.47 -21.28 -2.14
CA HIS A 176 13.17 -20.67 -3.42
C HIS A 176 14.34 -19.82 -3.91
N CYS A 177 14.48 -19.77 -5.23
CA CYS A 177 15.36 -18.83 -5.93
C CYS A 177 14.49 -17.90 -6.79
N VAL A 178 15.02 -16.72 -7.11
CA VAL A 178 14.42 -15.82 -8.10
C VAL A 178 15.00 -16.14 -9.48
N GLY A 179 14.13 -16.27 -10.48
CA GLY A 179 14.48 -16.46 -11.87
C GLY A 179 13.85 -15.42 -12.79
N THR A 180 14.23 -15.51 -14.07
CA THR A 180 13.69 -14.67 -15.15
C THR A 180 13.24 -15.53 -16.33
N ALA A 181 12.22 -15.08 -17.03
CA ALA A 181 11.75 -15.65 -18.29
C ALA A 181 11.39 -14.51 -19.26
N THR A 182 11.48 -14.76 -20.57
CA THR A 182 11.24 -13.72 -21.59
C THR A 182 10.18 -14.11 -22.60
N SER A 183 9.45 -13.14 -23.14
CA SER A 183 8.48 -13.34 -24.22
C SER A 183 8.34 -12.10 -25.09
N PRO A 184 8.09 -12.22 -26.41
CA PRO A 184 7.67 -11.08 -27.22
C PRO A 184 6.22 -10.66 -26.98
N ASN A 185 5.43 -11.46 -26.24
CA ASN A 185 4.03 -11.18 -25.96
C ASN A 185 3.81 -10.97 -24.47
N VAL A 186 2.99 -9.98 -24.11
CA VAL A 186 2.69 -9.66 -22.71
C VAL A 186 2.14 -10.85 -21.93
N THR A 187 1.27 -11.67 -22.53
CA THR A 187 0.70 -12.86 -21.87
C THR A 187 1.60 -14.09 -21.94
N GLY A 188 2.73 -14.05 -22.64
CA GLY A 188 3.57 -15.22 -22.88
C GLY A 188 3.19 -16.03 -24.14
N PRO A 189 3.56 -17.32 -24.21
CA PRO A 189 4.31 -18.05 -23.18
C PRO A 189 5.72 -17.46 -23.00
N TYR A 190 6.18 -17.47 -21.75
CA TYR A 190 7.50 -17.02 -21.34
C TYR A 190 8.49 -18.18 -21.38
N THR A 191 9.66 -17.94 -21.97
CA THR A 191 10.77 -18.90 -22.02
C THR A 191 11.76 -18.57 -20.91
N PRO A 192 12.01 -19.49 -19.97
CA PRO A 192 12.87 -19.23 -18.82
C PRO A 192 14.35 -19.13 -19.21
N VAL A 193 15.08 -18.28 -18.51
CA VAL A 193 16.54 -18.19 -18.57
C VAL A 193 17.14 -19.37 -17.79
N GLU A 194 18.25 -19.93 -18.28
CA GLU A 194 18.82 -21.20 -17.77
C GLU A 194 19.36 -21.11 -16.34
N GLU A 195 19.80 -19.94 -15.88
CA GLU A 195 20.38 -19.72 -14.56
C GLU A 195 19.43 -18.87 -13.69
N PRO A 196 19.38 -19.10 -12.36
CA PRO A 196 18.64 -18.23 -11.46
C PRO A 196 19.29 -16.85 -11.38
N LEU A 197 18.49 -15.80 -11.24
CA LEU A 197 18.98 -14.44 -11.03
C LEU A 197 19.64 -14.29 -9.65
N THR A 198 19.07 -14.92 -8.62
CA THR A 198 19.67 -14.98 -7.28
C THR A 198 19.13 -16.16 -6.47
N CYS A 199 20.00 -16.75 -5.64
CA CYS A 199 19.61 -17.83 -4.73
C CYS A 199 20.49 -17.90 -3.46
N PRO A 200 20.23 -17.04 -2.45
CA PRO A 200 21.02 -16.99 -1.21
C PRO A 200 20.54 -18.05 -0.20
N PHE A 201 20.93 -19.31 -0.38
CA PHE A 201 20.49 -20.42 0.49
C PHE A 201 20.84 -20.23 1.97
N ASP A 202 21.96 -19.59 2.29
CA ASP A 202 22.40 -19.28 3.65
C ASP A 202 21.50 -18.25 4.36
N GLN A 203 20.68 -17.53 3.60
CA GLN A 203 19.70 -16.55 4.08
C GLN A 203 18.25 -17.02 3.93
N GLY A 204 18.04 -18.30 3.62
CA GLY A 204 16.72 -18.91 3.43
C GLY A 204 16.20 -18.93 1.99
N GLY A 205 16.96 -18.38 1.03
CA GLY A 205 16.53 -18.24 -0.36
C GLY A 205 16.02 -16.84 -0.69
N ALA A 206 15.44 -16.69 -1.88
CA ALA A 206 14.92 -15.42 -2.38
C ALA A 206 13.54 -15.60 -3.02
N ILE A 207 12.62 -14.71 -2.68
CA ILE A 207 11.26 -14.66 -3.23
C ILE A 207 10.82 -13.23 -3.51
N ASP A 208 9.61 -13.08 -4.06
CA ASP A 208 8.89 -11.83 -4.27
C ASP A 208 9.71 -10.76 -5.02
N PRO A 209 10.19 -11.06 -6.24
CA PRO A 209 10.89 -10.09 -7.04
C PRO A 209 9.97 -8.93 -7.48
N THR A 210 10.49 -7.72 -7.50
CA THR A 210 9.89 -6.55 -8.17
C THR A 210 10.98 -5.80 -8.92
N PHE A 211 10.61 -5.09 -9.98
CA PHE A 211 11.55 -4.36 -10.82
C PHE A 211 11.36 -2.86 -10.70
N ILE A 212 12.48 -2.12 -10.68
CA ILE A 212 12.48 -0.68 -10.84
C ILE A 212 13.59 -0.24 -11.78
N HIS A 213 13.23 0.54 -12.80
CA HIS A 213 14.18 1.34 -13.53
C HIS A 213 14.33 2.71 -12.84
N ASP A 214 15.45 2.92 -12.14
CA ASP A 214 15.75 4.21 -11.52
C ASP A 214 16.24 5.21 -12.58
N ARG A 215 15.32 6.03 -13.06
CA ARG A 215 15.59 7.07 -14.06
C ARG A 215 16.60 8.12 -13.59
N ARG A 216 16.81 8.29 -12.28
CA ARG A 216 17.76 9.28 -11.76
C ARG A 216 19.21 8.89 -12.04
N GLN A 217 19.50 7.58 -11.94
CA GLN A 217 20.82 7.01 -12.19
C GLN A 217 20.90 6.32 -13.56
N ASN A 218 19.76 6.11 -14.22
CA ASN A 218 19.63 5.25 -15.39
C ASN A 218 20.15 3.83 -15.08
N THR A 219 19.62 3.24 -14.01
CA THR A 219 20.00 1.91 -13.55
C THR A 219 18.77 1.09 -13.22
N SER A 220 18.71 -0.13 -13.74
CA SER A 220 17.66 -1.08 -13.45
C SER A 220 18.02 -2.00 -12.28
N PHE A 221 17.07 -2.17 -11.37
CA PHE A 221 17.19 -3.02 -10.19
C PHE A 221 16.07 -4.05 -10.16
N VAL A 222 16.41 -5.24 -9.69
CA VAL A 222 15.43 -6.23 -9.24
C VAL A 222 15.55 -6.31 -7.73
N VAL A 223 14.53 -5.81 -7.03
CA VAL A 223 14.42 -5.91 -5.57
C VAL A 223 13.72 -7.21 -5.23
N TYR A 224 14.14 -7.91 -4.19
CA TYR A 224 13.56 -9.18 -3.77
C TYR A 224 13.59 -9.29 -2.25
N LYS A 225 12.76 -10.18 -1.69
CA LYS A 225 12.78 -10.55 -0.27
C LYS A 225 13.73 -11.74 -0.07
N ASN A 226 14.65 -11.68 0.91
CA ASN A 226 15.26 -12.92 1.38
C ASN A 226 14.22 -13.72 2.18
N ASP A 227 14.11 -15.01 1.92
CA ASP A 227 13.13 -15.86 2.58
C ASP A 227 13.64 -16.37 3.94
N GLY A 228 14.14 -15.44 4.77
CA GLY A 228 14.75 -15.73 6.07
C GLY A 228 13.82 -16.48 7.03
N ASN A 229 12.52 -16.27 6.89
CA ASN A 229 11.49 -17.02 7.60
C ASN A 229 11.52 -18.53 7.29
N ALA A 230 12.03 -18.98 6.14
CA ALA A 230 12.19 -20.41 5.83
C ALA A 230 13.23 -21.14 6.70
N ILE A 231 14.13 -20.38 7.33
CA ILE A 231 15.08 -20.87 8.35
C ILE A 231 14.79 -20.31 9.75
N GLY A 232 13.59 -19.75 9.92
CA GLY A 232 13.12 -19.19 11.18
C GLY A 232 12.96 -20.21 12.30
N SER A 233 12.72 -19.71 13.50
CA SER A 233 12.59 -20.49 14.75
C SER A 233 11.19 -21.10 14.96
N GLY A 234 10.35 -21.11 13.91
CA GLY A 234 9.00 -21.65 13.92
C GLY A 234 7.94 -20.63 14.36
N GLY A 235 6.71 -21.10 14.57
CA GLY A 235 5.54 -20.25 14.85
C GLY A 235 4.85 -19.76 13.58
N ALA A 236 4.08 -18.67 13.68
CA ALA A 236 3.39 -18.06 12.53
C ALA A 236 4.39 -17.72 11.42
N CYS A 237 4.07 -18.10 10.17
CA CYS A 237 4.95 -17.95 9.02
C CYS A 237 6.36 -18.53 9.22
N ALA A 238 6.49 -19.59 10.05
CA ALA A 238 7.75 -20.21 10.45
C ALA A 238 8.75 -19.26 11.15
N ASN A 239 8.31 -18.08 11.59
CA ASN A 239 9.19 -17.04 12.11
C ASN A 239 8.58 -16.18 13.23
N GLY A 240 7.50 -16.65 13.86
CA GLY A 240 6.82 -15.97 14.96
C GLY A 240 7.41 -16.20 16.34
N ASN A 241 8.25 -17.23 16.50
CA ASN A 241 8.99 -17.47 17.74
C ASN A 241 10.20 -16.52 17.81
N TRP A 242 10.53 -16.02 19.00
CA TRP A 242 11.71 -15.17 19.21
C TRP A 242 12.89 -15.95 19.80
N PRO A 243 14.15 -15.69 19.37
CA PRO A 243 14.52 -14.77 18.30
C PRO A 243 14.05 -15.29 16.93
N ASN A 244 13.50 -14.39 16.12
CA ASN A 244 13.14 -14.70 14.74
C ASN A 244 14.38 -14.56 13.84
N THR A 245 14.30 -15.07 12.61
CA THR A 245 15.31 -14.79 11.57
C THR A 245 14.88 -13.54 10.81
N PRO A 246 15.73 -12.50 10.67
CA PRO A 246 15.36 -11.31 9.92
C PRO A 246 14.99 -11.61 8.47
N THR A 247 13.95 -10.94 8.00
CA THR A 247 13.59 -10.85 6.58
C THR A 247 13.93 -9.44 6.09
N SER A 248 14.30 -9.31 4.83
CA SER A 248 14.88 -8.09 4.29
C SER A 248 14.60 -7.99 2.80
N PHE A 249 14.49 -6.76 2.33
CA PHE A 249 14.50 -6.47 0.90
C PHE A 249 15.93 -6.21 0.45
N GLN A 250 16.37 -6.93 -0.56
CA GLN A 250 17.70 -6.87 -1.17
C GLN A 250 17.54 -6.57 -2.66
N PHE A 251 18.64 -6.37 -3.39
CA PHE A 251 18.56 -6.06 -4.81
C PHE A 251 19.70 -6.66 -5.64
N ASN A 252 19.41 -6.88 -6.91
CA ASN A 252 20.40 -7.05 -7.97
C ASN A 252 20.33 -5.87 -8.93
N ILE A 253 21.46 -5.52 -9.53
CA ILE A 253 21.50 -4.63 -10.70
C ILE A 253 21.39 -5.51 -11.93
N VAL A 254 20.54 -5.12 -12.89
CA VAL A 254 20.38 -5.80 -14.17
C VAL A 254 20.68 -4.85 -15.33
N ASP A 255 21.08 -5.41 -16.46
CA ASP A 255 21.37 -4.66 -17.68
C ASP A 255 20.12 -3.89 -18.14
N ASN A 256 20.29 -2.64 -18.58
CA ASN A 256 19.16 -1.77 -18.93
C ASN A 256 18.47 -2.17 -20.25
N GLU A 257 19.10 -2.98 -21.11
CA GLU A 257 18.53 -3.37 -22.40
C GLU A 257 17.79 -4.71 -22.31
N ASP A 258 18.33 -5.66 -21.53
CA ASP A 258 17.75 -6.99 -21.41
C ASP A 258 16.96 -7.25 -20.11
N TYR A 259 17.21 -6.46 -19.06
CA TYR A 259 16.63 -6.61 -17.72
C TYR A 259 16.81 -7.99 -17.05
N THR A 260 17.65 -8.87 -17.61
CA THR A 260 17.88 -10.25 -17.11
C THR A 260 19.34 -10.50 -16.73
N THR A 261 20.28 -9.90 -17.45
CA THR A 261 21.71 -10.03 -17.21
C THR A 261 22.09 -9.25 -15.97
N ARG A 262 22.54 -9.97 -14.94
CA ARG A 262 23.06 -9.35 -13.72
C ARG A 262 24.33 -8.55 -14.02
N ILE A 263 24.38 -7.31 -13.55
CA ILE A 263 25.56 -6.44 -13.66
C ILE A 263 26.30 -6.40 -12.32
N GLY A 264 27.60 -6.70 -12.35
CA GLY A 264 28.43 -6.86 -11.15
C GLY A 264 28.94 -8.30 -11.02
N ASN A 265 29.84 -8.55 -10.07
CA ASN A 265 30.36 -9.89 -9.82
C ASN A 265 29.48 -10.64 -8.80
N ASP A 266 29.50 -11.97 -8.85
CA ASP A 266 28.89 -12.83 -7.82
C ASP A 266 29.54 -12.64 -6.43
N SER A 267 30.74 -12.06 -6.42
CA SER A 267 31.42 -11.54 -5.24
C SER A 267 31.04 -10.09 -4.97
N TRP A 268 29.73 -9.78 -4.97
CA TRP A 268 29.23 -8.50 -4.47
C TRP A 268 29.51 -8.49 -2.96
N ASN A 269 30.75 -8.12 -2.63
CA ASN A 269 31.17 -7.79 -1.30
C ASN A 269 30.58 -6.39 -1.10
N PRO A 270 29.50 -6.23 -0.31
CA PRO A 270 28.95 -4.90 -0.07
C PRO A 270 30.10 -4.08 0.51
N LEU A 271 30.63 -3.12 -0.26
CA LEU A 271 31.63 -2.21 0.26
C LEU A 271 30.91 -1.26 1.22
N GLY A 272 30.66 -1.76 2.44
CA GLY A 272 29.92 -1.09 3.51
C GLY A 272 28.72 -1.87 4.04
N ASN A 273 28.12 -1.36 5.12
CA ASN A 273 27.03 -2.00 5.89
C ASN A 273 25.64 -2.04 5.21
N ALA A 274 25.50 -1.84 3.89
CA ALA A 274 24.17 -1.75 3.25
C ALA A 274 24.07 -2.61 1.98
N SER A 275 23.54 -3.83 2.15
CA SER A 275 23.10 -4.76 1.07
C SER A 275 21.58 -4.83 0.95
N TRP A 276 20.86 -3.92 1.62
CA TRP A 276 19.46 -4.11 2.00
C TRP A 276 18.73 -2.78 1.87
N VAL A 277 17.55 -2.82 1.26
CA VAL A 277 16.60 -1.70 1.18
C VAL A 277 15.90 -1.52 2.51
N LEU A 278 15.41 -2.62 3.10
CA LEU A 278 14.70 -2.62 4.38
C LEU A 278 14.99 -3.93 5.11
N PHE A 279 15.11 -3.87 6.43
CA PHE A 279 15.10 -5.04 7.30
C PHE A 279 13.81 -5.05 8.12
N SER A 280 13.28 -6.24 8.37
CA SER A 280 12.21 -6.45 9.32
C SER A 280 12.70 -6.11 10.73
N ASP A 281 11.85 -5.43 11.49
CA ASP A 281 12.02 -5.22 12.92
C ASP A 281 10.83 -5.76 13.72
N GLU A 282 10.84 -5.59 15.04
CA GLU A 282 9.78 -6.11 15.92
C GLU A 282 8.38 -5.57 15.55
N SER A 283 8.29 -4.34 15.01
CA SER A 283 7.02 -3.73 14.64
C SER A 283 6.38 -4.33 13.38
N ASP A 284 7.17 -5.02 12.55
CA ASP A 284 6.68 -5.75 11.38
C ASP A 284 5.99 -7.06 11.77
N GLY A 285 6.38 -7.62 12.91
CA GLY A 285 6.01 -8.98 13.31
C GLY A 285 6.95 -10.02 12.70
N PRO A 286 6.45 -11.20 12.31
CA PRO A 286 7.32 -12.31 11.90
C PRO A 286 7.98 -12.13 10.53
N ASN A 287 7.52 -11.19 9.69
CA ASN A 287 7.90 -11.17 8.29
C ASN A 287 7.60 -9.81 7.62
N ILE A 288 8.44 -9.43 6.67
CA ILE A 288 8.13 -8.45 5.61
C ILE A 288 8.25 -9.14 4.25
N GLU A 289 7.37 -8.83 3.30
CA GLU A 289 7.36 -9.47 1.98
C GLU A 289 6.70 -8.60 0.90
N SER A 290 6.66 -9.11 -0.33
CA SER A 290 6.02 -8.47 -1.50
C SER A 290 6.38 -6.99 -1.67
N PRO A 291 7.68 -6.64 -1.79
CA PRO A 291 8.08 -5.26 -2.02
C PRO A 291 7.56 -4.77 -3.36
N GLN A 292 7.17 -3.50 -3.41
CA GLN A 292 6.85 -2.75 -4.62
C GLN A 292 7.51 -1.40 -4.51
N ILE A 293 8.38 -1.10 -5.46
CA ILE A 293 9.19 0.10 -5.42
C ILE A 293 9.06 0.89 -6.71
N PHE A 294 8.81 2.19 -6.58
CA PHE A 294 8.67 3.06 -7.74
C PHE A 294 9.11 4.48 -7.42
N TYR A 295 9.54 5.19 -8.46
CA TYR A 295 9.96 6.58 -8.37
C TYR A 295 8.92 7.48 -9.03
N ARG A 296 8.57 8.59 -8.35
CA ARG A 296 7.70 9.63 -8.89
C ARG A 296 8.41 10.98 -8.87
N GLY A 297 8.26 11.72 -9.95
CA GLY A 297 8.81 13.07 -10.12
C GLY A 297 9.84 13.15 -11.25
N ASP A 298 10.47 14.32 -11.37
CA ASP A 298 11.27 14.71 -12.52
C ASP A 298 12.76 14.95 -12.18
N ALA A 299 13.14 14.83 -10.91
CA ALA A 299 14.50 15.13 -10.46
C ALA A 299 15.53 14.11 -10.97
N MET A 300 16.34 14.48 -11.96
CA MET A 300 17.39 13.60 -12.51
C MET A 300 18.74 13.76 -11.81
N GLY A 301 19.61 12.76 -11.94
CA GLY A 301 20.97 12.79 -11.41
C GLY A 301 21.04 12.68 -9.88
N ARG A 302 22.23 12.95 -9.32
CA ARG A 302 22.50 12.76 -7.88
C ARG A 302 21.70 13.70 -6.99
N PHE A 303 21.45 14.93 -7.43
CA PHE A 303 20.87 15.99 -6.60
C PHE A 303 19.50 16.46 -7.09
N ALA A 304 18.52 16.58 -6.20
CA ALA A 304 17.22 17.18 -6.50
C ALA A 304 17.18 18.66 -6.06
N ALA A 305 16.51 19.55 -6.80
CA ALA A 305 16.44 20.96 -6.43
C ALA A 305 15.67 21.17 -5.11
N ALA A 306 15.99 22.23 -4.37
CA ALA A 306 15.20 22.58 -3.19
C ALA A 306 13.73 22.84 -3.60
N GLY A 307 12.79 22.20 -2.89
CA GLY A 307 11.36 22.27 -3.22
C GLY A 307 10.87 21.25 -4.24
N ASP A 308 11.76 20.43 -4.80
CA ASP A 308 11.40 19.33 -5.70
C ASP A 308 10.63 18.23 -4.95
N ASP A 309 9.46 17.86 -5.46
CA ASP A 309 8.52 16.89 -4.87
C ASP A 309 8.78 15.44 -5.30
N SER A 310 9.88 15.18 -6.00
CA SER A 310 10.24 13.84 -6.41
C SER A 310 10.56 12.96 -5.20
N ALA A 311 10.05 11.74 -5.23
CA ALA A 311 10.19 10.79 -4.16
C ALA A 311 10.19 9.35 -4.70
N TYR A 312 10.83 8.48 -3.94
CA TYR A 312 10.67 7.06 -4.11
C TYR A 312 9.66 6.54 -3.09
N HIS A 313 8.88 5.58 -3.51
CA HIS A 313 7.85 4.93 -2.73
C HIS A 313 8.19 3.45 -2.62
N LEU A 314 8.10 2.91 -1.40
CA LEU A 314 8.16 1.50 -1.11
C LEU A 314 6.84 1.11 -0.48
N ILE A 315 6.09 0.24 -1.15
CA ILE A 315 4.89 -0.40 -0.61
C ILE A 315 5.24 -1.87 -0.38
N TYR A 316 4.86 -2.43 0.76
CA TYR A 316 5.21 -3.81 1.08
C TYR A 316 4.22 -4.40 2.08
N ASN A 317 4.29 -5.72 2.26
CA ASN A 317 3.56 -6.43 3.28
C ASN A 317 4.36 -6.59 4.57
N ALA A 318 3.72 -6.37 5.71
CA ALA A 318 4.23 -6.73 7.03
C ALA A 318 3.25 -7.70 7.72
N GLY A 319 3.75 -8.47 8.69
CA GLY A 319 2.97 -9.49 9.40
C GLY A 319 3.02 -10.85 8.72
N CYS A 320 2.16 -11.77 9.16
CA CYS A 320 2.15 -13.13 8.63
C CYS A 320 1.01 -13.35 7.64
N PHE A 321 1.32 -13.76 6.41
CA PHE A 321 0.32 -14.09 5.38
C PHE A 321 -0.68 -15.18 5.81
N ALA A 322 -0.37 -15.95 6.86
CA ALA A 322 -1.22 -17.01 7.40
C ALA A 322 -2.13 -16.55 8.57
N ASP A 323 -2.14 -15.27 8.92
CA ASP A 323 -3.05 -14.72 9.92
C ASP A 323 -3.49 -13.28 9.61
N GLU A 324 -4.27 -12.68 10.51
CA GLU A 324 -4.89 -11.36 10.31
C GLU A 324 -3.95 -10.18 10.55
N SER A 325 -2.71 -10.43 11.00
CA SER A 325 -1.67 -9.39 11.16
C SER A 325 -1.13 -8.89 9.82
N TYR A 326 -1.36 -9.66 8.74
CA TYR A 326 -0.94 -9.32 7.39
C TYR A 326 -1.58 -8.02 6.91
N ARG A 327 -0.73 -7.09 6.48
CA ARG A 327 -1.12 -5.72 6.14
C ARG A 327 -0.16 -5.09 5.14
N ILE A 328 -0.65 -4.08 4.43
CA ILE A 328 0.12 -3.31 3.44
C ILE A 328 0.54 -1.99 4.06
N GLU A 329 1.84 -1.74 4.05
CA GLU A 329 2.49 -0.53 4.54
C GLU A 329 3.18 0.22 3.40
N HIS A 330 3.39 1.52 3.59
CA HIS A 330 4.01 2.40 2.62
C HIS A 330 5.04 3.29 3.31
N ILE A 331 6.20 3.44 2.68
CA ILE A 331 7.24 4.38 3.08
C ILE A 331 7.62 5.20 1.87
N VAL A 332 7.80 6.50 2.09
CA VAL A 332 8.24 7.44 1.06
C VAL A 332 9.50 8.18 1.49
N CYS A 333 10.44 8.28 0.56
CA CYS A 333 11.68 9.01 0.75
C CYS A 333 11.85 10.10 -0.31
N ARG A 334 11.98 11.36 0.11
CA ARG A 334 12.18 12.49 -0.81
C ARG A 334 13.58 12.50 -1.42
N ALA A 335 13.63 12.80 -2.72
CA ALA A 335 14.88 12.90 -3.46
C ALA A 335 15.79 14.04 -2.95
N THR A 336 15.24 15.09 -2.34
CA THR A 336 16.00 16.25 -1.83
C THR A 336 16.80 15.96 -0.57
N GLN A 337 16.41 14.98 0.25
CA GLN A 337 17.21 14.54 1.40
C GLN A 337 18.51 13.85 0.97
N LEU A 338 18.50 13.18 -0.18
CA LEU A 338 19.67 12.50 -0.74
C LEU A 338 20.84 13.49 -0.99
N ASN A 339 20.55 14.79 -1.13
CA ASN A 339 21.57 15.82 -1.26
C ASN A 339 22.38 16.04 0.02
N ALA A 340 21.75 15.92 1.20
CA ALA A 340 22.33 16.28 2.49
C ALA A 340 23.28 15.19 3.03
N VAL A 341 23.03 13.91 2.72
CA VAL A 341 23.87 12.77 3.12
C VAL A 341 25.05 12.58 2.15
N SER A 342 24.81 12.89 0.87
CA SER A 342 25.76 12.75 -0.23
C SER A 342 27.03 13.62 -0.11
N THR A 343 27.00 14.74 0.62
CA THR A 343 28.18 15.63 0.79
C THR A 343 29.29 15.02 1.64
N GLN A 344 29.05 13.88 2.31
CA GLN A 344 30.05 13.14 3.08
C GLN A 344 30.98 12.27 2.21
N TRP A 345 30.67 12.07 0.93
CA TRP A 345 31.40 11.14 0.05
C TRP A 345 32.02 11.90 -1.13
N ALA A 346 33.33 12.12 -1.06
CA ALA A 346 34.09 12.97 -1.98
C ALA A 346 34.49 12.28 -3.31
N SER A 347 34.39 10.95 -3.41
CA SER A 347 34.65 10.19 -4.63
C SER A 347 33.35 9.69 -5.27
N TYR A 348 33.20 9.88 -6.59
CA TYR A 348 32.12 9.28 -7.36
C TYR A 348 32.27 7.75 -7.36
N ASP A 349 31.29 7.07 -6.80
CA ASP A 349 31.17 5.61 -6.80
C ASP A 349 29.97 5.25 -7.68
N ALA A 350 30.20 4.61 -8.82
CA ALA A 350 29.14 4.23 -9.76
C ALA A 350 28.21 3.14 -9.20
N THR A 351 28.59 2.49 -8.09
CA THR A 351 27.78 1.50 -7.37
C THR A 351 27.04 2.10 -6.18
N TYR A 352 27.32 3.36 -5.83
CA TYR A 352 26.58 4.08 -4.81
C TYR A 352 25.21 4.48 -5.38
N VAL A 353 24.18 3.82 -4.85
CA VAL A 353 22.79 4.18 -5.10
C VAL A 353 22.30 4.98 -3.89
N PRO A 354 22.26 6.33 -3.95
CA PRO A 354 21.90 7.17 -2.81
C PRO A 354 20.56 6.77 -2.22
N PHE A 355 19.62 6.37 -3.09
CA PHE A 355 18.30 5.95 -2.68
C PHE A 355 18.31 4.77 -1.68
N PHE A 356 18.98 3.66 -1.99
CA PHE A 356 19.01 2.48 -1.11
C PHE A 356 19.85 2.68 0.16
N ARG A 357 20.75 3.67 0.18
CA ARG A 357 21.69 3.88 1.30
C ARG A 357 21.31 5.02 2.23
N ASP A 358 20.74 6.10 1.70
CA ASP A 358 20.53 7.35 2.45
C ASP A 358 19.07 7.53 2.88
N CYS A 359 18.14 6.79 2.29
CA CYS A 359 16.79 6.64 2.80
C CYS A 359 16.78 5.61 3.93
N ARG A 360 16.83 6.06 5.19
CA ARG A 360 16.73 5.15 6.34
C ARG A 360 15.28 4.78 6.63
N PHE A 361 14.73 3.85 5.87
CA PHE A 361 13.33 3.42 5.97
C PHE A 361 12.96 2.87 7.36
N ALA A 362 13.83 2.08 7.99
CA ALA A 362 13.59 1.53 9.33
C ALA A 362 13.43 2.61 10.42
N ALA A 363 14.06 3.78 10.25
CA ALA A 363 13.94 4.89 11.21
C ALA A 363 12.60 5.65 11.08
N MET A 364 11.79 5.36 10.05
CA MET A 364 10.55 6.06 9.75
C MET A 364 9.31 5.37 10.35
N LYS A 365 9.44 4.14 10.88
CA LYS A 365 8.32 3.38 11.44
C LYS A 365 7.93 3.90 12.84
N PRO A 366 6.63 4.09 13.14
CA PRO A 366 6.19 4.51 14.47
C PRO A 366 6.24 3.35 15.47
N GLU A 367 6.62 3.64 16.73
CA GLU A 367 6.57 2.65 17.82
C GLU A 367 5.14 2.16 18.15
N ASN A 368 4.08 2.88 17.74
CA ASN A 368 2.69 2.54 18.04
C ASN A 368 1.71 2.97 16.91
N TYR A 369 0.96 2.01 16.33
CA TYR A 369 -0.07 2.23 15.30
C TYR A 369 -1.36 2.85 15.88
N LYS A 370 -1.87 3.98 15.35
CA LYS A 370 -3.06 4.66 15.91
C LYS A 370 -4.34 4.69 15.04
N SER A 371 -4.30 4.58 13.71
CA SER A 371 -5.49 4.35 12.83
C SER A 371 -5.09 4.09 11.36
N TRP A 372 -6.00 3.55 10.54
CA TRP A 372 -5.77 3.13 9.13
C TRP A 372 -6.84 3.69 8.18
N GLY A 373 -6.56 3.78 6.88
CA GLY A 373 -7.54 4.11 5.83
C GLY A 373 -7.82 5.61 5.62
N GLN A 374 -7.14 6.51 6.34
CA GLN A 374 -7.13 7.96 6.11
C GLN A 374 -5.75 8.51 6.47
N SER A 375 -4.75 8.39 5.59
CA SER A 375 -3.40 8.83 5.93
C SER A 375 -3.25 10.35 5.84
N PHE A 376 -3.21 10.98 7.03
CA PHE A 376 -2.28 12.05 7.39
C PHE A 376 -1.91 11.89 8.88
N LEU A 377 -1.46 10.70 9.29
CA LEU A 377 -0.81 10.53 10.60
C LEU A 377 0.69 10.76 10.41
N VAL A 378 1.15 11.88 10.96
CA VAL A 378 2.41 12.53 10.62
C VAL A 378 3.50 12.14 11.62
N LEU A 379 4.49 11.36 11.18
CA LEU A 379 5.89 11.60 11.58
C LEU A 379 6.57 12.32 10.41
N ASN A 380 6.32 13.64 10.32
CA ASN A 380 7.10 14.50 9.44
C ASN A 380 8.41 14.77 10.17
N ASP A 381 9.50 14.24 9.64
CA ASP A 381 10.87 14.53 10.09
C ASP A 381 11.30 15.99 9.85
N GLY A 382 10.37 16.85 9.42
CA GLY A 382 10.59 18.25 9.05
C GLY A 382 10.97 18.41 7.58
N VAL A 383 11.20 17.31 6.85
CA VAL A 383 11.63 17.31 5.44
C VAL A 383 10.61 16.59 4.53
N GLY A 384 9.59 15.94 5.09
CA GLY A 384 8.42 15.44 4.35
C GLY A 384 8.47 13.96 3.96
N ASN A 385 9.26 13.14 4.64
CA ASN A 385 9.11 11.68 4.60
C ASN A 385 7.89 11.23 5.42
N HIS A 386 7.30 10.11 5.04
CA HIS A 386 6.10 9.57 5.65
C HIS A 386 6.12 8.04 5.67
N PHE A 387 5.46 7.50 6.69
CA PHE A 387 5.08 6.11 6.81
C PHE A 387 3.55 6.05 6.88
N ASP A 388 2.93 5.20 6.07
CA ASP A 388 1.48 5.05 6.01
C ASP A 388 1.09 3.56 6.09
N LEU A 389 0.15 3.24 6.98
CA LEU A 389 -0.55 1.95 6.93
C LEU A 389 -1.70 2.04 5.92
N LEU A 390 -1.54 1.41 4.75
CA LEU A 390 -2.50 1.52 3.65
C LEU A 390 -3.73 0.63 3.87
N LEU A 391 -3.53 -0.66 4.09
CA LEU A 391 -4.59 -1.65 4.26
C LEU A 391 -4.23 -2.68 5.34
N ARG A 392 -5.22 -3.14 6.09
CA ARG A 392 -5.12 -4.26 7.04
C ARG A 392 -6.46 -4.99 7.11
N THR A 393 -6.51 -6.10 7.85
CA THR A 393 -7.77 -6.75 8.20
C THR A 393 -8.73 -5.75 8.88
N GLY A 394 -9.97 -5.69 8.41
CA GLY A 394 -11.03 -4.83 8.95
C GLY A 394 -11.94 -4.22 7.89
N ILE A 395 -12.69 -3.18 8.27
CA ILE A 395 -13.61 -2.47 7.36
C ILE A 395 -12.91 -1.24 6.75
N PHE A 396 -12.67 -1.28 5.44
CA PHE A 396 -12.31 -0.10 4.64
C PHE A 396 -13.57 0.74 4.36
N ARG A 397 -13.50 2.06 4.54
CA ARG A 397 -14.62 2.97 4.27
C ARG A 397 -14.45 3.65 2.92
N GLN A 398 -15.37 3.38 2.00
CA GLN A 398 -15.45 4.03 0.71
C GLN A 398 -15.83 5.52 0.84
N PRO A 399 -15.52 6.37 -0.16
CA PRO A 399 -15.89 7.78 -0.14
C PRO A 399 -17.40 8.06 -0.06
N ASP A 400 -18.23 7.13 -0.55
CA ASP A 400 -19.69 7.18 -0.46
C ASP A 400 -20.24 6.77 0.93
N GLY A 401 -19.34 6.40 1.86
CA GLY A 401 -19.66 5.95 3.20
C GLY A 401 -19.89 4.44 3.33
N ALA A 402 -19.88 3.66 2.24
CA ALA A 402 -20.02 2.21 2.30
C ALA A 402 -18.81 1.55 2.98
N GLY A 403 -19.05 0.49 3.75
CA GLY A 403 -17.99 -0.34 4.33
C GLY A 403 -17.65 -1.49 3.41
N VAL A 404 -16.38 -1.85 3.32
CA VAL A 404 -15.90 -3.06 2.63
C VAL A 404 -15.04 -3.85 3.61
N GLN A 405 -15.46 -5.06 3.94
CA GLN A 405 -14.67 -5.93 4.79
C GLN A 405 -13.48 -6.49 4.00
N LEU A 406 -12.30 -6.50 4.63
CA LEU A 406 -11.07 -7.10 4.11
C LEU A 406 -10.48 -8.03 5.18
N TYR A 407 -9.84 -9.11 4.72
CA TYR A 407 -9.10 -10.06 5.55
C TYR A 407 -7.72 -10.27 4.93
N ALA A 408 -6.67 -10.05 5.71
CA ALA A 408 -5.26 -10.23 5.32
C ALA A 408 -4.91 -9.66 3.93
N PRO A 409 -5.13 -8.35 3.66
CA PRO A 409 -4.77 -7.76 2.37
C PRO A 409 -3.25 -7.76 2.16
N GLY A 410 -2.79 -8.14 0.98
CA GLY A 410 -1.38 -8.15 0.63
C GLY A 410 -1.05 -8.45 -0.82
N GLY A 411 0.23 -8.71 -1.10
CA GLY A 411 0.78 -8.79 -2.45
C GLY A 411 0.44 -7.54 -3.28
N PRO A 412 0.78 -6.31 -2.84
CA PRO A 412 0.52 -5.13 -3.62
C PRO A 412 1.23 -5.21 -4.97
N ALA A 413 0.63 -4.66 -6.02
CA ALA A 413 1.29 -4.33 -7.27
C ALA A 413 0.74 -3.03 -7.85
N ILE A 414 1.63 -2.18 -8.33
CA ILE A 414 1.30 -0.80 -8.70
C ILE A 414 1.33 -0.65 -10.22
N SER A 415 0.29 -0.03 -10.78
CA SER A 415 0.31 0.33 -12.20
C SER A 415 1.45 1.30 -12.51
N GLN A 416 1.99 1.27 -13.72
CA GLN A 416 3.21 2.05 -14.05
C GLN A 416 3.02 3.58 -13.90
N ASP A 417 1.78 4.08 -13.98
CA ASP A 417 1.44 5.48 -13.74
C ASP A 417 1.20 5.82 -12.25
N GLY A 418 1.18 4.80 -11.39
CA GLY A 418 0.92 4.89 -9.96
C GLY A 418 -0.54 5.12 -9.59
N SER A 419 -1.49 5.04 -10.53
CA SER A 419 -2.91 5.34 -10.30
C SER A 419 -3.66 4.22 -9.59
N TYR A 420 -3.24 2.96 -9.78
CA TYR A 420 -3.91 1.79 -9.23
C TYR A 420 -2.95 0.89 -8.47
N MET A 421 -3.50 0.21 -7.45
CA MET A 421 -2.85 -0.88 -6.75
C MET A 421 -3.73 -2.13 -6.87
N ALA A 422 -3.24 -3.17 -7.52
CA ALA A 422 -3.75 -4.53 -7.36
C ALA A 422 -3.25 -5.10 -6.03
N PHE A 423 -4.05 -5.91 -5.37
CA PHE A 423 -3.66 -6.65 -4.17
C PHE A 423 -4.58 -7.85 -4.00
N HIS A 424 -4.11 -8.88 -3.30
CA HIS A 424 -4.98 -9.98 -2.89
C HIS A 424 -5.56 -9.72 -1.50
N ALA A 425 -6.75 -10.28 -1.23
CA ALA A 425 -7.28 -10.42 0.13
C ALA A 425 -8.16 -11.67 0.22
N ASP A 426 -8.31 -12.21 1.42
CA ASP A 426 -9.16 -13.38 1.65
C ASP A 426 -10.64 -13.00 1.58
N ILE A 427 -11.46 -13.81 0.90
CA ILE A 427 -12.90 -13.55 0.78
C ILE A 427 -13.73 -13.97 1.99
N SER A 428 -13.12 -14.74 2.91
CA SER A 428 -13.74 -15.24 4.14
C SER A 428 -12.68 -15.47 5.22
N ARG A 429 -13.11 -15.53 6.48
CA ARG A 429 -12.27 -15.93 7.62
C ARG A 429 -12.17 -17.45 7.80
N ASP A 430 -12.95 -18.22 7.05
CA ASP A 430 -13.15 -19.65 7.32
C ASP A 430 -11.85 -20.45 7.36
N TRP A 431 -10.87 -20.11 6.54
CA TRP A 431 -9.55 -20.75 6.56
C TRP A 431 -8.76 -20.44 7.84
N PHE A 432 -8.69 -19.16 8.23
CA PHE A 432 -8.01 -18.74 9.46
C PHE A 432 -8.65 -19.35 10.73
N GLU A 433 -9.95 -19.61 10.68
CA GLU A 433 -10.72 -20.17 11.79
C GLU A 433 -10.80 -21.71 11.75
N GLY A 434 -10.18 -22.36 10.76
CA GLY A 434 -10.23 -23.81 10.58
C GLY A 434 -11.61 -24.36 10.22
N ARG A 435 -12.53 -23.50 9.75
CA ARG A 435 -13.87 -23.86 9.28
C ARG A 435 -13.87 -24.37 7.84
N SER A 436 -12.86 -24.05 7.05
CA SER A 436 -12.66 -24.53 5.67
C SER A 436 -11.18 -24.85 5.41
N PRO A 437 -10.86 -25.96 4.71
CA PRO A 437 -9.51 -26.17 4.20
C PRO A 437 -9.19 -25.28 3.00
N ASP A 438 -10.21 -24.78 2.31
CA ASP A 438 -10.07 -23.95 1.12
C ASP A 438 -9.84 -22.50 1.50
N ARG A 439 -8.71 -21.95 1.06
CA ARG A 439 -8.37 -20.53 1.15
C ARG A 439 -8.53 -19.89 -0.22
N ILE A 440 -9.28 -18.79 -0.29
CA ILE A 440 -9.45 -18.02 -1.52
C ILE A 440 -8.90 -16.61 -1.30
N ARG A 441 -7.71 -16.38 -1.85
CA ARG A 441 -7.05 -15.06 -1.94
C ARG A 441 -7.44 -14.42 -3.26
N ALA A 442 -8.48 -13.59 -3.25
CA ALA A 442 -9.07 -12.98 -4.44
C ALA A 442 -8.35 -11.70 -4.85
N LEU A 443 -8.46 -11.31 -6.13
CA LEU A 443 -7.90 -10.06 -6.65
C LEU A 443 -8.82 -8.88 -6.33
N PHE A 444 -8.24 -7.84 -5.74
CA PHE A 444 -8.85 -6.53 -5.53
C PHE A 444 -8.03 -5.46 -6.25
N VAL A 445 -8.67 -4.36 -6.60
CA VAL A 445 -7.98 -3.16 -7.11
C VAL A 445 -8.40 -1.95 -6.31
N ALA A 446 -7.43 -1.10 -5.98
CA ALA A 446 -7.60 0.17 -5.32
C ALA A 446 -7.17 1.32 -6.25
N GLU A 447 -7.91 2.43 -6.24
CA GLU A 447 -7.44 3.69 -6.82
C GLU A 447 -6.60 4.42 -5.76
N LEU A 448 -5.43 4.90 -6.15
CA LEU A 448 -4.49 5.60 -5.28
C LEU A 448 -4.68 7.12 -5.37
N GLU A 449 -4.43 7.81 -4.26
CA GLU A 449 -4.31 9.28 -4.24
C GLU A 449 -3.05 9.68 -3.49
N TYR A 450 -2.32 10.64 -4.05
CA TYR A 450 -1.11 11.17 -3.48
C TYR A 450 -1.34 12.56 -2.87
N GLY A 451 -0.64 12.85 -1.78
CA GLY A 451 -0.67 14.16 -1.15
C GLY A 451 -0.17 15.27 -2.08
N ARG A 452 -0.50 16.54 -1.77
CA ARG A 452 -0.17 17.71 -2.62
C ARG A 452 1.32 17.86 -2.99
N LYS A 453 2.22 17.29 -2.18
CA LYS A 453 3.67 17.29 -2.40
C LYS A 453 4.22 15.97 -2.95
N GLY A 454 3.34 15.08 -3.43
CA GLY A 454 3.72 13.73 -3.87
C GLY A 454 4.13 12.77 -2.75
N THR A 455 4.29 13.23 -1.51
CA THR A 455 4.91 12.42 -0.45
C THR A 455 3.94 11.61 0.42
N GLY A 456 2.65 11.95 0.49
CA GLY A 456 1.67 11.08 1.17
C GLY A 456 1.04 10.12 0.19
N LEU A 457 0.75 8.88 0.59
CA LEU A 457 -0.04 7.95 -0.20
C LEU A 457 -1.25 7.46 0.60
N ARG A 458 -2.41 7.40 -0.04
CA ARG A 458 -3.60 6.79 0.52
C ARG A 458 -4.39 6.01 -0.53
N ILE A 459 -5.18 5.07 -0.05
CA ILE A 459 -6.23 4.45 -0.85
C ILE A 459 -7.39 5.44 -1.00
N LYS A 460 -7.70 5.84 -2.23
CA LYS A 460 -8.83 6.74 -2.53
C LYS A 460 -10.15 6.00 -2.41
N ARG A 461 -10.23 4.83 -3.03
CA ARG A 461 -11.38 3.91 -3.01
C ARG A 461 -10.96 2.53 -3.49
N LEU A 462 -11.75 1.51 -3.13
CA LEU A 462 -11.68 0.19 -3.77
C LEU A 462 -12.53 0.21 -5.05
N ILE A 463 -12.01 -0.41 -6.12
CA ILE A 463 -12.73 -0.58 -7.38
C ILE A 463 -13.80 -1.65 -7.17
N LYS A 464 -15.04 -1.29 -7.51
CA LYS A 464 -16.16 -2.24 -7.50
C LYS A 464 -16.23 -2.89 -8.89
N PRO A 465 -16.32 -4.23 -9.01
CA PRO A 465 -16.43 -4.88 -10.30
C PRO A 465 -17.70 -4.46 -11.02
N THR A 466 -17.63 -4.33 -12.35
CA THR A 466 -18.80 -4.16 -13.19
C THR A 466 -19.49 -5.52 -13.28
N SER A 467 -20.53 -5.71 -12.47
CA SER A 467 -21.25 -6.98 -12.30
C SER A 467 -21.42 -7.77 -13.61
N LYS A 468 -20.78 -8.93 -13.70
CA LYS A 468 -21.28 -10.07 -14.48
C LYS A 468 -21.83 -11.05 -13.45
N ILE A 469 -23.10 -10.87 -13.10
CA ILE A 469 -23.90 -11.88 -12.37
C ILE A 469 -24.13 -13.06 -13.30
#